data_AF-A0A5D4NX06-F1
#
_entry.id   AF-A0A5D4NX06-F1
#
_cell.length_a   1.000
_cell.length_b   1.000
_cell.length_c   1.000
_cell.angle_alpha   90.00
_cell.angle_beta   90.00
_cell.angle_gamma   90.00
#
_symmetry.space_group_name_H-M   'P 1'
#
loop_
_entity.id
_entity.type
_entity.pdbx_description
1 polymer ?
#
loop_
_entity_poly.entity_id
_entity_poly.type
_entity_poly.pdbx_seq_one_letter_code
_entity_poly.pdbx_strand_id
1 'polypeptide(L)'
;MNKEVSILLLSWLLSIIVLIQCVPKDRKRIAHITFLFGQGIAWIYQYAQLLCNLVEFPYREFENATKMSFSLYFLIYPTFGVIFIMFYPINKGRVRIIIHYLTFTIALTTFAALIENYSLLYHWKNWNIYSGLLSNLIIFFVI
;
A
#
# COMPACT_ATOMS: atom_id res chain seq x y z
N MET A 1 -7.05 24.02 -5.20
CA MET A 1 -7.25 22.56 -5.15
C MET A 1 -6.80 22.09 -3.78
N ASN A 2 -7.60 21.29 -3.07
CA ASN A 2 -7.23 20.82 -1.73
C ASN A 2 -5.91 20.03 -1.80
N LYS A 3 -5.04 20.23 -0.82
CA LYS A 3 -3.70 19.62 -0.77
C LYS A 3 -3.79 18.08 -0.86
N GLU A 4 -4.78 17.51 -0.20
CA GLU A 4 -5.08 16.08 -0.14
C GLU A 4 -5.44 15.54 -1.52
N VAL A 5 -6.29 16.25 -2.26
CA VAL A 5 -6.67 15.88 -3.63
C VAL A 5 -5.46 15.89 -4.56
N SER A 6 -4.60 16.91 -4.45
CA SER A 6 -3.35 16.98 -5.23
C SER A 6 -2.43 15.81 -4.94
N ILE A 7 -2.28 15.43 -3.66
CA ILE A 7 -1.46 14.28 -3.25
C ILE A 7 -2.06 12.99 -3.82
N LEU A 8 -3.37 12.78 -3.72
CA LEU A 8 -4.04 11.60 -4.26
C LEU A 8 -3.88 11.48 -5.78
N LEU A 9 -4.13 12.56 -6.52
CA LEU A 9 -3.97 12.57 -7.98
C LEU A 9 -2.52 12.27 -8.39
N LEU A 10 -1.54 12.83 -7.68
CA LEU A 10 -0.13 12.55 -7.93
C LEU A 10 0.22 11.10 -7.60
N SER A 11 -0.27 10.56 -6.48
CA SER A 11 -0.07 9.15 -6.13
C SER A 11 -0.75 8.20 -7.12
N TRP A 12 -1.92 8.55 -7.65
CA TRP A 12 -2.59 7.78 -8.71
C TRP A 12 -1.77 7.78 -9.99
N LEU A 13 -1.34 8.96 -10.45
CA LEU A 13 -0.54 9.11 -11.66
C LEU A 13 0.76 8.30 -11.55
N LEU A 14 1.48 8.42 -10.42
CA LEU A 14 2.69 7.63 -10.17
C LEU A 14 2.40 6.12 -10.16
N SER A 15 1.33 5.69 -9.49
CA SER A 15 0.96 4.27 -9.44
C SER A 15 0.67 3.71 -10.84
N ILE A 16 -0.08 4.45 -11.65
CA ILE A 16 -0.41 4.05 -13.03
C ILE A 16 0.85 3.99 -13.90
N ILE A 17 1.72 5.01 -13.82
CA ILE A 17 2.99 5.01 -14.57
C ILE A 17 3.84 3.81 -14.18
N VAL A 18 4.00 3.55 -12.88
CA VAL A 18 4.77 2.42 -12.35
C VAL A 18 4.19 1.09 -12.84
N LEU A 19 2.87 0.90 -12.78
CA LEU A 19 2.23 -0.32 -13.28
C LEU A 19 2.43 -0.50 -14.78
N ILE A 20 2.36 0.57 -15.59
CA ILE A 20 2.54 0.47 -17.05
C ILE A 20 4.01 0.20 -17.41
N GLN A 21 4.96 0.84 -16.72
CA GLN A 21 6.39 0.75 -17.06
C GLN A 21 7.07 -0.49 -16.48
N CYS A 22 6.71 -0.90 -15.26
CA CYS A 22 7.38 -2.00 -14.57
C CYS A 22 6.75 -3.38 -14.84
N VAL A 23 5.50 -3.45 -15.32
CA VAL A 23 4.84 -4.72 -15.64
C VAL A 23 5.12 -5.10 -17.10
N PRO A 24 5.93 -6.15 -17.36
CA PRO A 24 6.20 -6.57 -18.72
C PRO A 24 4.97 -7.26 -19.34
N LYS A 25 4.85 -7.20 -20.67
CA LYS A 25 3.64 -7.62 -21.39
C LYS A 25 3.28 -9.09 -21.17
N ASP A 26 4.29 -9.95 -20.99
CA ASP A 26 4.18 -11.38 -20.73
C ASP A 26 3.67 -11.70 -19.31
N ARG A 27 3.82 -10.78 -18.34
CA ARG A 27 3.42 -10.99 -16.94
C ARG A 27 2.18 -10.20 -16.51
N LYS A 28 1.47 -9.56 -17.44
CA LYS A 28 0.24 -8.80 -17.15
C LYS A 28 -0.79 -9.60 -16.37
N ARG A 29 -0.97 -10.88 -16.69
CA ARG A 29 -1.90 -11.77 -15.98
C ARG A 29 -1.55 -11.88 -14.49
N ILE A 30 -0.28 -12.10 -14.17
CA ILE A 30 0.20 -12.19 -12.79
C ILE A 30 -0.01 -10.84 -12.10
N ALA A 31 0.36 -9.74 -12.74
CA ALA A 31 0.16 -8.40 -12.19
C ALA A 31 -1.32 -8.09 -11.87
N HIS A 32 -2.26 -8.43 -12.77
CA HIS A 32 -3.69 -8.24 -12.49
C HIS A 32 -4.19 -9.11 -11.33
N ILE A 33 -3.75 -10.37 -11.25
CA ILE A 33 -4.12 -11.26 -10.14
C ILE A 33 -3.57 -10.69 -8.82
N THR A 34 -2.29 -10.34 -8.78
CA THR A 34 -1.66 -9.73 -7.60
C THR A 34 -2.33 -8.42 -7.22
N PHE A 35 -2.69 -7.57 -8.19
CA PHE A 35 -3.37 -6.31 -7.93
C PHE A 35 -4.76 -6.52 -7.30
N LEU A 36 -5.59 -7.39 -7.89
CA LEU A 36 -6.94 -7.65 -7.38
C LEU A 36 -6.90 -8.35 -6.01
N PHE A 37 -5.99 -9.31 -5.83
CA PHE A 37 -5.80 -9.99 -4.56
C PHE A 37 -5.27 -9.04 -3.48
N GLY A 38 -4.27 -8.22 -3.83
CA GLY A 38 -3.73 -7.17 -2.97
C GLY A 38 -4.78 -6.14 -2.57
N GLN A 39 -5.70 -5.78 -3.47
CA GLN A 39 -6.82 -4.89 -3.17
C GLN A 39 -7.77 -5.49 -2.11
N GLY A 40 -8.12 -6.76 -2.25
CA GLY A 40 -8.95 -7.47 -1.26
C GLY A 40 -8.30 -7.51 0.12
N ILE A 41 -7.01 -7.88 0.18
CA ILE A 41 -6.24 -7.91 1.44
C ILE A 41 -6.12 -6.51 2.04
N ALA A 42 -5.81 -5.50 1.23
CA ALA A 42 -5.65 -4.12 1.67
C ALA A 42 -6.93 -3.60 2.36
N TRP A 43 -8.10 -3.90 1.80
CA TRP A 43 -9.38 -3.52 2.41
C TRP A 43 -9.65 -4.23 3.73
N ILE A 44 -9.40 -5.55 3.81
CA ILE A 44 -9.53 -6.30 5.07
C ILE A 44 -8.58 -5.74 6.12
N TYR A 45 -7.35 -5.43 5.73
CA TYR A 45 -6.36 -4.84 6.61
C TYR A 45 -6.78 -3.47 7.13
N GLN A 46 -7.21 -2.56 6.26
CA GLN A 46 -7.70 -1.24 6.65
C GLN A 46 -8.91 -1.32 7.57
N TYR A 47 -9.83 -2.23 7.28
CA TYR A 47 -10.99 -2.47 8.11
C TYR A 47 -10.60 -2.93 9.51
N ALA A 48 -9.65 -3.87 9.63
CA ALA A 48 -9.13 -4.32 10.92
C ALA A 48 -8.46 -3.19 11.70
N GLN A 49 -7.68 -2.33 11.03
CA GLN A 49 -7.05 -1.16 11.67
C GLN A 49 -8.09 -0.17 12.23
N LEU A 50 -9.18 0.07 11.49
CA LEU A 50 -10.27 0.93 11.94
C LEU A 50 -11.06 0.33 13.11
N LEU A 51 -11.38 -0.97 13.04
CA LEU A 51 -12.10 -1.67 14.11
C LEU A 51 -11.35 -1.60 15.44
N CYS A 52 -10.03 -1.75 15.39
CA CYS A 52 -9.17 -1.66 16.57
C CYS A 52 -8.80 -0.21 16.95
N ASN A 53 -9.39 0.79 16.30
CA ASN A 53 -9.13 2.23 16.53
C ASN A 53 -7.63 2.58 16.46
N LEU A 54 -6.91 1.94 15.55
CA LEU A 54 -5.46 2.11 15.40
C LEU A 54 -5.13 3.34 14.57
N VAL A 55 -5.94 3.61 13.54
CA VAL A 55 -5.74 4.70 12.58
C VAL A 55 -7.07 5.39 12.30
N GLU A 56 -7.00 6.59 11.73
CA GLU A 56 -8.15 7.26 11.15
C GLU A 56 -7.80 7.98 9.85
N PHE A 57 -8.85 8.31 9.09
CA PHE A 57 -8.75 8.99 7.80
C PHE A 57 -9.55 10.29 7.89
N PRO A 58 -8.94 11.41 8.33
CA PRO A 58 -9.67 12.67 8.50
C PRO A 58 -10.26 13.19 7.19
N TYR A 59 -9.47 13.20 6.11
CA TYR A 59 -9.94 13.43 4.75
C TYR A 59 -10.29 12.10 4.08
N ARG A 60 -11.49 12.01 3.50
CA ARG A 60 -12.00 10.80 2.82
C ARG A 60 -12.64 11.18 1.50
N GLU A 61 -12.34 10.43 0.46
CA GLU A 61 -12.91 10.63 -0.88
C GLU A 61 -14.40 10.33 -0.90
N PHE A 62 -14.83 9.37 -0.08
CA PHE A 62 -16.22 8.95 0.05
C PHE A 62 -16.69 9.08 1.50
N GLU A 63 -16.66 10.31 2.02
CA GLU A 63 -16.96 10.63 3.43
C GLU A 63 -18.30 10.08 3.94
N ASN A 64 -19.32 10.03 3.07
CA ASN A 64 -20.67 9.56 3.38
C ASN A 64 -20.82 8.03 3.28
N ALA A 65 -19.97 7.36 2.51
CA ALA A 65 -20.10 5.92 2.25
C ALA A 65 -19.21 5.07 3.16
N THR A 66 -18.03 5.56 3.53
CA THR A 66 -17.06 4.78 4.31
C THR A 66 -16.16 5.64 5.18
N LYS A 67 -15.69 5.06 6.29
CA LYS A 67 -14.63 5.63 7.14
C LYS A 67 -13.21 5.28 6.65
N MET A 68 -13.10 4.46 5.60
CA MET A 68 -11.85 4.07 4.97
C MET A 68 -11.38 5.10 3.94
N SER A 69 -10.07 5.26 3.76
CA SER A 69 -9.48 5.87 2.56
C SER A 69 -9.53 4.90 1.41
N PHE A 70 -10.21 5.30 0.33
CA PHE A 70 -10.38 4.46 -0.84
C PHE A 70 -9.09 4.38 -1.65
N SER A 71 -8.52 5.52 -2.05
CA SER A 71 -7.38 5.55 -2.97
C SER A 71 -6.13 4.85 -2.45
N LEU A 72 -5.83 5.06 -1.17
CA LEU A 72 -4.64 4.51 -0.53
C LEU A 72 -4.65 2.98 -0.59
N TYR A 73 -5.80 2.35 -0.39
CA TYR A 73 -5.92 0.90 -0.29
C TYR A 73 -6.48 0.23 -1.55
N PHE A 74 -7.18 0.98 -2.41
CA PHE A 74 -7.69 0.48 -3.68
C PHE A 74 -6.63 0.46 -4.78
N LEU A 75 -5.78 1.50 -4.87
CA LEU A 75 -4.83 1.66 -5.96
C LEU A 75 -3.37 1.62 -5.48
N ILE A 76 -3.03 2.42 -4.48
CA ILE A 76 -1.63 2.65 -4.11
C ILE A 76 -1.05 1.40 -3.42
N TYR A 77 -1.74 0.88 -2.40
CA TYR A 77 -1.30 -0.33 -1.69
C TYR A 77 -1.15 -1.54 -2.61
N PRO A 78 -2.13 -1.89 -3.49
CA PRO A 78 -1.98 -3.02 -4.39
C PRO A 78 -0.88 -2.81 -5.43
N THR A 79 -0.58 -1.55 -5.81
CA THR A 79 0.56 -1.25 -6.69
C THR A 79 1.88 -1.68 -6.05
N PHE A 80 2.09 -1.43 -4.75
CA PHE A 80 3.27 -1.95 -4.03
C PHE A 80 3.33 -3.47 -4.08
N GLY A 81 2.19 -4.16 -3.89
CA GLY A 81 2.10 -5.63 -4.01
C GLY A 81 2.49 -6.15 -5.41
N VAL A 82 2.02 -5.51 -6.48
CA VAL A 82 2.39 -5.87 -7.85
C VAL A 82 3.89 -5.72 -8.06
N ILE A 83 4.48 -4.59 -7.66
CA ILE A 83 5.90 -4.32 -7.84
C ILE A 83 6.74 -5.28 -6.98
N PHE A 84 6.29 -5.58 -5.77
CA PHE A 84 6.92 -6.59 -4.92
C PHE A 84 7.02 -7.95 -5.61
N ILE A 85 5.93 -8.43 -6.25
CA ILE A 85 5.90 -9.69 -6.98
C ILE A 85 6.70 -9.63 -8.28
N MET A 86 6.62 -8.52 -9.03
CA MET A 86 7.35 -8.38 -10.30
C MET A 86 8.87 -8.44 -10.12
N PHE A 87 9.38 -7.85 -9.05
CA PHE A 87 10.81 -7.83 -8.72
C PHE A 87 11.23 -8.90 -7.72
N TYR A 88 10.33 -9.83 -7.36
CA TYR A 88 10.63 -10.86 -6.38
C TYR A 88 11.83 -11.72 -6.84
N PRO A 89 12.88 -11.86 -6.03
CA PRO A 89 14.12 -12.51 -6.44
C PRO A 89 13.99 -14.05 -6.43
N ILE A 90 13.31 -14.61 -7.45
CA ILE A 90 13.16 -16.05 -7.66
C ILE A 90 14.55 -16.69 -7.84
N ASN A 91 14.77 -17.85 -7.19
CA ASN A 91 16.02 -18.63 -7.22
C ASN A 91 17.27 -17.90 -6.67
N LYS A 92 17.10 -16.87 -5.84
CA LYS A 92 18.21 -16.24 -5.10
C LYS A 92 18.32 -16.79 -3.68
N GLY A 93 19.49 -16.61 -3.07
CA GLY A 93 19.72 -17.02 -1.68
C GLY A 93 18.81 -16.30 -0.69
N ARG A 94 18.54 -16.94 0.46
CA ARG A 94 17.62 -16.47 1.51
C ARG A 94 17.86 -15.01 1.91
N VAL A 95 19.11 -14.57 1.95
CA VAL A 95 19.48 -13.18 2.29
C VAL A 95 18.87 -12.17 1.32
N ARG A 96 18.89 -12.43 0.00
CA ARG A 96 18.30 -11.50 -0.98
C ARG A 96 16.77 -11.43 -0.86
N ILE A 97 16.14 -12.55 -0.52
CA ILE A 97 14.70 -12.59 -0.24
C ILE A 97 14.39 -11.75 0.99
N ILE A 98 15.11 -11.93 2.10
CA ILE A 98 14.91 -11.14 3.33
C ILE A 98 15.10 -9.65 3.07
N ILE A 99 16.17 -9.27 2.36
CA ILE A 99 16.40 -7.86 1.99
C ILE A 99 15.23 -7.32 1.16
N HIS A 100 14.73 -8.08 0.19
CA HIS A 100 13.57 -7.68 -0.64
C HIS A 100 12.33 -7.40 0.22
N TYR A 101 11.98 -8.31 1.14
CA TYR A 101 10.88 -8.10 2.08
C TYR A 101 11.09 -6.84 2.93
N LEU A 102 12.28 -6.67 3.52
CA LEU A 102 12.58 -5.52 4.36
C LEU A 102 12.52 -4.20 3.57
N THR A 103 13.06 -4.17 2.36
CA THR A 103 13.04 -2.97 1.50
C THR A 103 11.61 -2.54 1.20
N PHE A 104 10.73 -3.45 0.77
CA PHE A 104 9.34 -3.11 0.46
C PHE A 104 8.54 -2.76 1.72
N THR A 105 8.76 -3.47 2.82
CA THR A 105 8.12 -3.20 4.11
C THR A 105 8.49 -1.81 4.63
N ILE A 106 9.78 -1.45 4.58
CA ILE A 106 10.26 -0.13 4.97
C ILE A 106 9.69 0.93 4.03
N ALA A 107 9.78 0.73 2.70
CA ALA A 107 9.30 1.70 1.72
C ALA A 107 7.81 2.04 1.91
N LEU A 108 6.96 1.02 2.10
CA LEU A 108 5.53 1.21 2.31
C LEU A 108 5.22 1.88 3.66
N THR A 109 5.96 1.54 4.71
CA THR A 109 5.79 2.17 6.03
C THR A 109 6.27 3.63 6.02
N THR A 110 7.39 3.91 5.35
CA THR A 110 7.87 5.29 5.13
C THR A 110 6.87 6.09 4.30
N PHE A 111 6.28 5.49 3.26
CA PHE A 111 5.21 6.14 2.49
C PHE A 111 4.02 6.51 3.40
N ALA A 112 3.55 5.57 4.23
CA ALA A 112 2.47 5.84 5.18
C ALA A 112 2.81 6.95 6.18
N ALA A 113 4.04 6.96 6.72
CA ALA A 113 4.51 8.01 7.62
C ALA A 113 4.62 9.38 6.93
N LEU A 114 5.04 9.44 5.66
CA LEU A 114 5.05 10.69 4.89
C LEU A 114 3.63 11.21 4.66
N ILE A 115 2.69 10.33 4.30
CA ILE A 115 1.28 10.71 4.14
C ILE A 115 0.72 11.24 5.45
N GLU A 116 1.02 10.60 6.58
CA GLU A 116 0.58 11.04 7.91
C GLU A 116 1.13 12.43 8.28
N ASN A 117 2.45 12.63 8.15
CA ASN A 117 3.09 13.87 8.58
C ASN A 117 2.74 15.07 7.69
N TYR A 118 2.41 14.84 6.42
CA TYR A 118 2.20 15.90 5.44
C TYR A 118 0.76 16.03 4.94
N SER A 119 -0.19 15.20 5.37
CA SER A 119 -1.58 15.29 4.89
C SER A 119 -2.60 14.77 5.89
N LEU A 120 -3.87 15.10 5.64
CA LEU A 120 -5.00 14.57 6.39
C LEU A 120 -5.53 13.25 5.82
N LEU A 121 -4.76 12.58 4.94
CA LEU A 121 -5.16 11.33 4.30
C LEU A 121 -4.92 10.10 5.17
N TYR A 122 -4.15 10.20 6.26
CA TYR A 122 -3.86 9.09 7.16
C TYR A 122 -3.45 9.67 8.52
N HIS A 123 -3.97 9.16 9.62
CA HIS A 123 -3.57 9.60 10.95
C HIS A 123 -3.42 8.41 11.90
N TRP A 124 -2.32 8.36 12.66
CA TRP A 124 -2.10 7.31 13.65
C TRP A 124 -2.71 7.70 14.99
N LYS A 125 -3.49 6.79 15.59
CA LYS A 125 -4.00 6.93 16.95
C LYS A 125 -3.17 6.14 17.94
N ASN A 126 -3.39 4.83 17.91
CA ASN A 126 -2.68 3.85 18.74
C ASN A 126 -1.72 3.00 17.88
N TRP A 127 -1.34 3.53 16.72
CA TRP A 127 -0.46 2.88 15.77
C TRP A 127 0.94 3.48 15.87
N ASN A 128 1.94 2.63 15.74
CA ASN A 128 3.34 3.06 15.72
C ASN A 128 4.04 2.49 14.48
N ILE A 129 5.24 3.02 14.19
CA ILE A 129 6.06 2.60 13.05
C ILE A 129 6.34 1.09 13.10
N TYR A 130 6.60 0.54 14.29
CA TYR A 130 6.93 -0.88 14.45
C TYR A 130 5.75 -1.81 14.11
N SER A 131 4.54 -1.46 14.52
CA SER A 131 3.29 -2.13 14.16
C SER A 131 3.06 -2.03 12.65
N GLY A 132 3.34 -0.87 12.04
CA GLY A 132 3.34 -0.69 10.58
C GLY A 132 4.31 -1.62 9.86
N LEU A 133 5.54 -1.72 10.34
CA LEU A 133 6.55 -2.64 9.77
C LEU A 133 6.12 -4.09 9.88
N LEU A 134 5.69 -4.54 11.07
CA LEU A 134 5.29 -5.94 11.30
C LEU A 134 4.08 -6.35 10.45
N SER A 135 3.04 -5.51 10.43
CA SER A 135 1.82 -5.78 9.65
C SER A 135 2.09 -5.77 8.14
N ASN A 136 2.85 -4.81 7.63
CA ASN A 136 3.22 -4.78 6.22
C ASN A 136 4.07 -5.99 5.81
N LEU A 137 4.96 -6.46 6.69
CA LEU A 137 5.72 -7.70 6.45
C LEU A 137 4.78 -8.91 6.34
N ILE A 138 3.80 -9.03 7.23
CA ILE A 138 2.78 -10.08 7.17
C ILE A 138 2.00 -9.99 5.87
N ILE A 139 1.59 -8.79 5.45
CA ILE A 139 0.80 -8.62 4.22
C ILE A 139 1.61 -9.00 2.98
N PHE A 140 2.87 -8.57 2.87
CA PHE A 140 3.74 -9.00 1.77
C PHE A 140 4.05 -10.51 1.79
N PHE A 141 3.96 -11.16 2.95
CA PHE A 141 4.10 -12.61 3.03
C PHE A 141 2.84 -13.36 2.53
N VAL A 142 1.67 -12.75 2.68
CA VAL A 142 0.39 -13.30 2.20
C VAL A 142 0.19 -13.07 0.70
N ILE A 143 0.66 -11.92 0.18
CA ILE A 143 0.61 -11.56 -1.25
C ILE A 143 1.63 -12.36 -2.05
#